data_AF-A0A9W7BB60-F1
#
_entry.id   AF-A0A9W7BB60-F1
#
_cell.length_a   1.000
_cell.length_b   1.000
_cell.length_c   1.000
_cell.angle_alpha   90.00
_cell.angle_beta   90.00
_cell.angle_gamma   90.00
#
_symmetry.space_group_name_H-M   'P 1'
#
loop_
_entity.id
_entity.type
_entity.pdbx_description
1 polymer ?
#
loop_
_entity_poly.entity_id
_entity_poly.type
_entity_poly.pdbx_seq_one_letter_code
_entity_poly.pdbx_strand_id
1 'polypeptide(L)'
;MGTLLDKPVIEKEGVEKGTANNLTFGVASMQGWRVDMEDSHYYNGTLGDEVPGVSIFAVFDGHGGQFAAKYAAEHIERILKEQVRTGVWGVRTKLNKYETEYENRLRMSTLRKL
;
A
#
# COMPACT_ATOMS: atom_id res chain seq x y z
N MET A 1 -22.21 -3.99 -25.25
CA MET A 1 -22.84 -2.86 -24.54
C MET A 1 -23.11 -3.34 -23.13
N GLY A 2 -22.48 -2.71 -22.12
CA GLY A 2 -22.53 -3.19 -20.75
C GLY A 2 -23.96 -3.18 -20.23
N THR A 3 -24.47 -4.35 -19.86
CA THR A 3 -25.76 -4.51 -19.20
C THR A 3 -25.65 -3.90 -17.81
N LEU A 4 -26.49 -2.92 -17.51
CA LEU A 4 -26.71 -2.49 -16.13
C LEU A 4 -27.71 -3.43 -15.47
N LEU A 5 -27.70 -3.49 -14.15
CA LEU A 5 -28.75 -4.16 -13.38
C LEU A 5 -30.07 -3.37 -13.46
N ASP A 6 -31.19 -4.05 -13.29
CA ASP A 6 -32.52 -3.42 -13.21
C ASP A 6 -32.67 -2.50 -11.99
N LYS A 7 -31.91 -2.79 -10.93
CA LYS A 7 -31.83 -2.01 -9.67
C LYS A 7 -30.40 -2.03 -9.16
N PRO A 8 -29.94 -0.98 -8.45
CA PRO A 8 -28.61 -0.97 -7.89
C PRO A 8 -28.52 -1.90 -6.68
N VAL A 9 -27.38 -2.57 -6.54
CA VAL A 9 -26.98 -3.20 -5.28
C VAL A 9 -26.51 -2.10 -4.34
N ILE A 10 -27.29 -1.86 -3.28
CA ILE A 10 -27.07 -0.76 -2.33
C ILE A 10 -26.48 -1.22 -0.99
N GLU A 11 -26.24 -2.53 -0.85
CA GLU A 11 -25.59 -3.11 0.31
C GLU A 11 -24.13 -2.65 0.36
N LYS A 12 -23.66 -2.33 1.57
CA LYS A 12 -22.30 -1.85 1.80
C LYS A 12 -21.50 -3.04 2.30
N GLU A 13 -20.40 -3.32 1.63
CA GLU A 13 -19.47 -4.38 1.98
C GLU A 13 -18.17 -3.76 2.52
N GLY A 14 -17.37 -4.58 3.22
CA GLY A 14 -16.08 -4.13 3.76
C GLY A 14 -16.20 -2.88 4.64
N VAL A 15 -17.31 -2.75 5.39
CA VAL A 15 -17.55 -1.58 6.24
C VAL A 15 -16.68 -1.69 7.47
N GLU A 16 -15.58 -0.94 7.47
CA GLU A 16 -14.60 -0.97 8.54
C GLU A 16 -14.21 0.45 8.93
N LYS A 17 -13.80 0.64 10.18
CA LYS A 17 -13.36 1.93 10.71
C LYS A 17 -12.29 1.71 11.75
N GLY A 18 -11.41 2.68 11.91
CA GLY A 18 -10.34 2.56 12.89
C GLY A 18 -9.56 3.84 13.08
N THR A 19 -8.57 3.71 13.95
CA THR A 19 -7.60 4.77 14.23
C THR A 19 -6.20 4.19 14.20
N ALA A 20 -5.27 4.86 13.54
CA ALA A 20 -3.87 4.44 13.50
C ALA A 20 -2.97 5.62 13.14
N ASN A 21 -1.75 5.67 13.72
CA ASN A 21 -0.80 6.77 13.49
C ASN A 21 -1.43 8.18 13.65
N ASN A 22 -2.30 8.36 14.66
CA ASN A 22 -3.07 9.59 14.90
C ASN A 22 -4.06 9.98 13.77
N LEU A 23 -4.36 9.07 12.86
CA LEU A 23 -5.39 9.21 11.84
C LEU A 23 -6.65 8.44 12.27
N THR A 24 -7.81 8.92 11.84
CA THR A 24 -9.08 8.18 11.91
C THR A 24 -9.53 7.87 10.50
N PHE A 25 -9.96 6.65 10.24
CA PHE A 25 -10.38 6.21 8.91
C PHE A 25 -11.66 5.39 8.95
N GLY A 26 -12.31 5.32 7.80
CA GLY A 26 -13.43 4.43 7.51
C GLY A 26 -13.38 4.01 6.05
N VAL A 27 -13.83 2.79 5.77
CA VAL A 27 -13.92 2.21 4.43
C VAL A 27 -15.26 1.51 4.28
N ALA A 28 -15.78 1.54 3.07
CA ALA A 28 -16.96 0.80 2.63
C ALA A 28 -16.93 0.71 1.10
N SER A 29 -17.41 -0.39 0.55
CA SER A 29 -17.60 -0.60 -0.89
C SER A 29 -19.06 -0.86 -1.20
N MET A 30 -19.50 -0.52 -2.42
CA MET A 30 -20.87 -0.75 -2.90
C MET A 30 -20.84 -0.94 -4.41
N GLN A 31 -21.42 -2.03 -4.91
CA GLN A 31 -21.42 -2.37 -6.34
C GLN A 31 -22.26 -1.42 -7.21
N GLY A 32 -23.40 -0.96 -6.69
CA GLY A 32 -24.29 -0.07 -7.44
C GLY A 32 -24.92 -0.75 -8.65
N TRP A 33 -24.88 -0.09 -9.81
CA TRP A 33 -25.60 -0.51 -11.02
C TRP A 33 -24.85 -1.49 -11.92
N ARG A 34 -23.57 -1.75 -11.63
CA ARG A 34 -22.75 -2.68 -12.41
C ARG A 34 -23.16 -4.12 -12.12
N VAL A 35 -23.00 -5.01 -13.10
CA VAL A 35 -23.27 -6.45 -12.94
C VAL A 35 -22.25 -7.08 -11.99
N ASP A 36 -21.00 -6.65 -12.10
CA ASP A 36 -19.88 -7.13 -11.28
C ASP A 36 -19.24 -5.96 -10.51
N MET A 37 -18.82 -6.22 -9.28
CA MET A 37 -17.98 -5.33 -8.50
C MET A 37 -16.50 -5.61 -8.80
N GLU A 38 -15.88 -4.74 -9.60
CA GLU A 38 -14.49 -4.90 -10.01
C GLU A 38 -13.49 -4.17 -9.10
N ASP A 39 -13.98 -3.29 -8.22
CA ASP A 39 -13.13 -2.55 -7.29
C ASP A 39 -12.59 -3.44 -6.17
N SER A 40 -11.43 -3.06 -5.66
CA SER A 40 -10.86 -3.60 -4.43
C SER A 40 -10.25 -2.47 -3.60
N HIS A 41 -9.99 -2.74 -2.33
CA HIS A 41 -9.32 -1.79 -1.45
C HIS A 41 -8.37 -2.52 -0.51
N TYR A 42 -7.36 -1.80 -0.05
CA TYR A 42 -6.46 -2.26 0.99
C TYR A 42 -6.23 -1.13 1.97
N TYR A 43 -6.26 -1.44 3.26
CA TYR A 43 -5.92 -0.51 4.30
C TYR A 43 -5.05 -1.21 5.34
N ASN A 44 -4.05 -0.49 5.84
CA ASN A 44 -3.29 -0.91 7.00
C ASN A 44 -2.83 0.32 7.76
N GLY A 45 -3.30 0.42 9.00
CA GLY A 45 -3.02 1.54 9.88
C GLY A 45 -1.54 1.67 10.26
N THR A 46 -0.76 0.59 10.19
CA THR A 46 0.67 0.60 10.49
C THR A 46 1.41 -0.42 9.63
N LEU A 47 2.48 0.00 8.96
CA LEU A 47 3.37 -0.91 8.22
C LEU A 47 4.31 -1.73 9.12
N GLY A 48 4.05 -1.76 10.43
CA GLY A 48 4.86 -2.45 11.42
C GLY A 48 6.18 -1.72 11.70
N ASP A 49 7.05 -2.38 12.47
CA ASP A 49 8.30 -1.79 12.95
C ASP A 49 9.34 -1.58 11.83
N GLU A 50 9.19 -2.28 10.70
CA GLU A 50 10.05 -2.14 9.53
C GLU A 50 9.91 -0.76 8.87
N VAL A 51 8.69 -0.18 8.89
CA VAL A 51 8.39 1.13 8.33
C VAL A 51 7.51 1.92 9.31
N PRO A 52 8.09 2.39 10.43
CA PRO A 52 7.31 2.98 11.51
C PRO A 52 6.71 4.32 11.11
N GLY A 53 5.47 4.57 11.56
CA GLY A 53 4.77 5.83 11.32
C GLY A 53 4.16 5.99 9.92
N VAL A 54 4.15 4.91 9.12
CA VAL A 54 3.50 4.91 7.80
C VAL A 54 2.24 4.06 7.86
N SER A 55 1.17 4.59 7.27
CA SER A 55 -0.11 3.91 7.05
C SER A 55 -0.37 3.82 5.54
N ILE A 56 -1.04 2.75 5.10
CA ILE A 56 -1.47 2.58 3.71
C ILE A 56 -3.00 2.62 3.67
N PHE A 57 -3.53 3.38 2.72
CA PHE A 57 -4.93 3.35 2.33
C PHE A 57 -4.97 3.42 0.80
N ALA A 58 -5.56 2.43 0.14
CA ALA A 58 -5.58 2.31 -1.31
C ALA A 58 -6.93 1.80 -1.81
N VAL A 59 -7.39 2.37 -2.92
CA VAL A 59 -8.58 1.95 -3.67
C VAL A 59 -8.14 1.64 -5.10
N PHE A 60 -8.60 0.51 -5.62
CA PHE A 60 -8.26 0.01 -6.94
C PHE A 60 -9.56 -0.15 -7.74
N ASP A 61 -9.73 0.66 -8.78
CA ASP A 61 -10.86 0.58 -9.72
C ASP A 61 -10.51 -0.45 -10.80
N GLY A 62 -11.24 -1.56 -10.80
CA GLY A 62 -11.04 -2.64 -11.76
C GLY A 62 -11.67 -2.33 -13.12
N HIS A 63 -11.02 -2.78 -14.20
CA HIS A 63 -11.61 -2.68 -15.53
C HIS A 63 -11.29 -3.91 -16.38
N GLY A 64 -12.33 -4.56 -16.89
CA GLY A 64 -12.19 -5.79 -17.68
C GLY A 64 -11.99 -7.04 -16.81
N GLY A 65 -12.55 -7.00 -15.60
CA GLY A 65 -12.46 -8.03 -14.57
C GLY A 65 -11.77 -7.55 -13.29
N GLN A 66 -12.13 -8.18 -12.18
CA GLN A 66 -11.63 -7.87 -10.83
C GLN A 66 -10.18 -8.29 -10.54
N PHE A 67 -9.52 -9.05 -11.43
CA PHE A 67 -8.23 -9.70 -11.14
C PHE A 67 -7.13 -8.69 -10.79
N ALA A 68 -6.94 -7.65 -11.61
CA ALA A 68 -5.86 -6.69 -11.40
C ALA A 68 -6.06 -5.89 -10.10
N ALA A 69 -7.29 -5.46 -9.82
CA ALA A 69 -7.63 -4.72 -8.60
C ALA A 69 -7.40 -5.58 -7.34
N LYS A 70 -7.86 -6.84 -7.34
CA LYS A 70 -7.62 -7.79 -6.24
C LYS A 70 -6.14 -8.08 -6.04
N TYR A 71 -5.42 -8.37 -7.12
CA TYR A 71 -3.97 -8.61 -7.06
C TYR A 71 -3.23 -7.41 -6.45
N ALA A 72 -3.58 -6.19 -6.86
CA ALA A 72 -3.00 -4.98 -6.31
C ALA A 72 -3.29 -4.84 -4.81
N ALA A 73 -4.54 -5.04 -4.38
CA ALA A 73 -4.92 -4.98 -2.97
C ALA A 73 -4.17 -6.02 -2.11
N GLU A 74 -3.99 -7.23 -2.61
CA GLU A 74 -3.28 -8.31 -1.90
C GLU A 74 -1.76 -8.08 -1.77
N HIS A 75 -1.15 -7.35 -2.71
CA HIS A 75 0.31 -7.26 -2.81
C HIS A 75 0.90 -5.88 -2.51
N ILE A 76 0.07 -4.82 -2.44
CA ILE A 76 0.54 -3.43 -2.31
C ILE A 76 1.41 -3.22 -1.05
N GLU A 77 1.07 -3.83 0.08
CA GLU A 77 1.86 -3.72 1.31
C GLU A 77 3.28 -4.24 1.11
N ARG A 78 3.41 -5.48 0.61
CA ARG A 78 4.70 -6.12 0.37
C ARG A 78 5.54 -5.29 -0.60
N ILE A 79 4.94 -4.86 -1.71
CA ILE A 79 5.62 -4.06 -2.73
C ILE A 79 6.11 -2.74 -2.11
N LEU A 80 5.27 -2.02 -1.36
CA LEU A 80 5.66 -0.76 -0.74
C LEU A 80 6.76 -0.94 0.31
N LYS A 81 6.70 -1.98 1.15
CA LYS A 81 7.78 -2.32 2.08
C LYS A 81 9.11 -2.56 1.34
N GLU A 82 9.08 -3.32 0.24
CA GLU A 82 10.25 -3.56 -0.60
C GLU A 82 10.79 -2.28 -1.24
N GLN A 83 9.93 -1.38 -1.74
CA GLN A 83 10.33 -0.11 -2.33
C GLN A 83 10.95 0.84 -1.29
N VAL A 84 10.40 0.89 -0.08
CA VAL A 84 10.98 1.65 1.04
C VAL A 84 12.35 1.08 1.43
N ARG A 85 12.48 -0.25 1.51
CA ARG A 85 13.75 -0.92 1.85
C ARG A 85 14.83 -0.67 0.80
N THR A 86 14.48 -0.75 -0.49
CA THR A 86 15.42 -0.60 -1.60
C THR A 86 15.75 0.87 -1.92
N GLY A 87 15.03 1.82 -1.32
CA GLY A 87 15.28 3.25 -1.49
C GLY A 87 14.94 3.80 -2.88
N VAL A 88 14.22 3.03 -3.70
CA VAL A 88 13.85 3.39 -5.08
C VAL A 88 12.80 4.50 -5.09
N TRP A 89 11.91 4.51 -4.10
CA TRP A 89 11.12 5.69 -3.77
C TRP A 89 11.91 6.50 -2.75
N GLY A 90 12.16 7.78 -3.02
CA GLY A 90 12.95 8.70 -2.19
C GLY A 90 12.43 8.97 -0.77
N VAL A 91 11.66 8.06 -0.18
CA VAL A 91 11.46 7.92 1.26
C VAL A 91 12.81 7.52 1.86
N ARG A 92 13.70 8.50 1.98
CA ARG A 92 14.99 8.39 2.64
C ARG A 92 14.73 8.21 4.14
N THR A 93 14.33 7.00 4.53
CA THR A 93 14.27 6.60 5.94
C THR A 93 15.67 6.73 6.53
N LYS A 94 15.76 7.24 7.76
CA LYS A 94 17.02 7.41 8.50
C LYS A 94 17.85 6.11 8.61
N LEU A 95 17.22 4.95 8.38
CA LEU A 95 17.87 3.64 8.33
C LEU A 95 19.02 3.60 7.30
N ASN A 96 18.83 4.18 6.12
CA ASN A 96 19.88 4.25 5.10
C ASN A 96 21.06 5.15 5.49
N LYS A 97 20.89 6.08 6.45
CA LYS A 97 22.01 6.94 6.85
C LYS A 97 23.10 6.13 7.57
N TYR A 98 22.72 5.22 8.45
CA TYR A 98 23.67 4.43 9.23
C TYR A 98 24.35 3.34 8.40
N GLU A 99 23.62 2.70 7.50
CA GLU A 99 24.18 1.68 6.60
C GLU A 99 25.14 2.32 5.58
N THR A 100 24.74 3.46 5.00
CA THR A 100 25.61 4.26 4.12
C THR A 100 26.83 4.81 4.87
N GLU A 101 26.69 5.27 6.12
CA GLU A 101 27.85 5.69 6.95
C GLU A 101 28.78 4.53 7.29
N TYR A 102 28.24 3.33 7.56
CA TYR A 102 29.05 2.15 7.86
C TYR A 102 29.82 1.65 6.63
N GLU A 103 29.16 1.55 5.47
CA GLU A 103 29.81 1.20 4.21
C GLU A 103 30.85 2.24 3.78
N ASN A 104 30.54 3.54 3.92
CA ASN A 104 31.50 4.60 3.65
C ASN A 104 32.69 4.58 4.61
N ARG A 105 32.48 4.27 5.91
CA ARG A 105 33.56 4.09 6.87
C ARG A 105 34.44 2.88 6.53
N LEU A 106 33.85 1.76 6.13
CA LEU A 106 34.57 0.57 5.68
C LEU A 106 35.42 0.88 4.44
N ARG A 107 34.85 1.52 3.42
CA ARG A 107 35.59 1.96 2.22
C ARG A 107 36.74 2.91 2.56
N MET A 108 36.52 3.90 3.41
CA MET A 108 37.56 4.85 3.83
C MET A 108 38.66 4.19 4.69
N SER A 109 38.34 3.13 5.43
CA SER A 109 39.33 2.38 6.21
C SER A 109 40.23 1.51 5.34
N THR A 110 39.70 0.98 4.23
CA THR A 110 40.47 0.19 3.25
C THR A 110 41.38 1.08 2.41
N LEU A 111 40.91 2.29 2.05
CA LEU A 111 41.70 3.27 1.29
C LEU A 111 42.86 3.90 2.08
N ARG A 112 42.83 3.86 3.43
CA ARG A 112 43.94 4.34 4.28
C ARG A 112 45.05 3.29 4.52
N LYS A 113 44.91 2.09 3.95
CA LYS A 113 45.89 0.99 4.06
C LYS A 113 46.63 0.71 2.74
N LEU A 114 46.46 1.57 1.74
CA LEU A 114 47.30 1.68 0.54
C LEU A 114 48.11 2.97 0.63
#